data_AF-A0A520HXN9-F1
#
_entry.id   AF-A0A520HXN9-F1
#
_cell.length_a   1.000
_cell.length_b   1.000
_cell.length_c   1.000
_cell.angle_alpha   90.00
_cell.angle_beta   90.00
_cell.angle_gamma   90.00
#
_symmetry.space_group_name_H-M   'P 1'
#
loop_
_entity.id
_entity.type
_entity.pdbx_description
1 polymer ?
#
loop_
_entity_poly.entity_id
_entity_poly.type
_entity_poly.pdbx_seq_one_letter_code
_entity_poly.pdbx_strand_id
1 'polypeptide(L)'
;LEIPGAERRAIKRFFGREVDDIVGTVNESERCERHEPALAWWERLQRAGFAPRGGLAAVCPDDVHPAVGLCVEEGTVGITFRGDVLVSVLAAVPGEGA
;
A
#
# COMPACT_ATOMS: atom_id res chain seq x y z
N LEU A 1 -7.08 -6.31 21.06
CA LEU A 1 -5.89 -5.50 21.37
C LEU A 1 -6.32 -4.19 22.00
N GLU A 2 -5.93 -3.94 23.24
CA GLU A 2 -6.09 -2.63 23.86
C GLU A 2 -4.90 -1.77 23.44
N ILE A 3 -5.15 -0.74 22.63
CA ILE A 3 -4.13 0.23 22.21
C ILE A 3 -4.15 1.38 23.20
N PRO A 4 -3.02 1.74 23.85
CA PRO A 4 -2.94 2.87 24.77
C PRO A 4 -3.54 4.14 24.17
N GLY A 5 -4.23 4.91 25.01
CA GLY A 5 -4.96 6.10 24.54
C GLY A 5 -4.06 7.12 23.83
N ALA A 6 -2.80 7.25 24.25
CA ALA A 6 -1.82 8.13 23.61
C ALA A 6 -1.45 7.66 22.19
N GLU A 7 -1.18 6.37 22.00
CA GLU A 7 -0.87 5.77 20.70
C GLU A 7 -2.07 5.87 19.74
N ARG A 8 -3.28 5.59 20.24
CA ARG A 8 -4.51 5.77 19.47
C ARG A 8 -4.70 7.21 19.00
N ARG A 9 -4.36 8.21 19.82
CA ARG A 9 -4.43 9.63 19.43
C ARG A 9 -3.32 9.99 18.44
N ALA A 10 -2.12 9.42 18.59
CA ALA A 10 -1.02 9.64 17.66
C ALA A 10 -1.38 9.14 16.26
N ILE A 11 -1.90 7.92 16.13
CA ILE A 11 -2.27 7.36 14.83
C ILE A 11 -3.44 8.10 14.18
N LYS A 12 -4.43 8.54 14.97
CA LYS A 12 -5.52 9.41 14.46
C LYS A 12 -4.99 10.75 13.94
N ARG A 13 -4.01 11.35 14.61
CA ARG A 13 -3.39 12.61 14.13
C ARG A 13 -2.57 12.40 12.87
N PHE A 14 -1.97 11.23 12.69
CA PHE A 14 -1.27 10.87 11.46
C PHE A 14 -2.25 10.84 10.27
N PHE A 15 -3.29 10.01 10.33
CA PHE A 15 -4.31 9.94 9.28
C PHE A 15 -5.10 11.24 9.10
N GLY A 16 -5.30 12.00 10.19
CA GLY A 16 -5.95 13.31 10.10
C GLY A 16 -5.20 14.28 9.18
N ARG A 17 -3.86 14.28 9.21
CA ARG A 17 -3.06 15.11 8.30
C ARG A 17 -3.18 14.65 6.85
N GLU A 18 -3.24 13.34 6.60
CA GLU A 18 -3.43 12.82 5.24
C GLU A 18 -4.81 13.21 4.70
N VAL A 19 -5.86 13.09 5.52
CA VAL A 19 -7.21 13.51 5.15
C VAL A 19 -7.22 15.01 4.83
N ASP A 20 -6.64 15.84 5.72
CA ASP A 20 -6.57 17.30 5.51
C ASP A 20 -5.79 17.65 4.23
N ASP A 21 -4.71 16.93 3.91
CA ASP A 21 -3.97 17.13 2.66
C ASP A 21 -4.80 16.72 1.43
N ILE A 22 -5.54 15.61 1.49
CA ILE A 22 -6.34 15.10 0.37
C ILE A 22 -7.56 16.00 0.08
N VAL A 23 -8.32 16.39 1.11
CA VAL A 23 -9.61 17.09 0.94
C VAL A 23 -9.56 18.58 1.24
N GLY A 24 -8.59 19.02 2.05
CA GLY A 24 -8.45 20.40 2.49
C GLY A 24 -7.53 21.24 1.60
N THR A 25 -6.68 20.62 0.79
CA THR A 25 -5.78 21.35 -0.12
C THR A 25 -6.56 21.93 -1.30
N VAL A 26 -6.61 23.26 -1.38
CA VAL A 26 -7.32 23.98 -2.45
C VAL A 26 -6.51 24.03 -3.74
N ASN A 27 -5.19 24.20 -3.64
CA ASN A 27 -4.30 24.18 -4.79
C ASN A 27 -3.80 22.76 -5.05
N GLU A 28 -4.35 22.11 -6.07
CA GLU A 28 -4.00 20.73 -6.39
C GLU A 28 -2.49 20.51 -6.58
N SER A 29 -1.70 21.49 -7.01
CA SER A 29 -0.24 21.33 -7.15
C SER A 29 0.52 21.20 -5.82
N GLU A 30 -0.08 21.63 -4.72
CA GLU A 30 0.50 21.57 -3.37
C GLU A 30 0.14 20.27 -2.63
N ARG A 31 -0.84 19.50 -3.15
CA ARG A 31 -1.27 18.24 -2.55
C ARG A 31 -0.16 17.19 -2.66
N CYS A 32 0.21 16.62 -1.51
CA CYS A 32 1.28 15.63 -1.40
C CYS A 32 0.72 14.20 -1.43
N GLU A 33 -0.42 13.96 -0.80
CA GLU A 33 -1.03 12.65 -0.62
C GLU A 33 -1.80 12.23 -1.88
N ARG A 34 -1.10 11.59 -2.82
CA ARG A 34 -1.61 11.15 -4.13
C ARG A 34 -1.63 9.63 -4.24
N HIS A 35 -2.36 9.00 -3.33
CA HIS A 35 -2.54 7.56 -3.37
C HIS A 35 -3.16 7.10 -4.69
N GLU A 36 -2.58 6.05 -5.27
CA GLU A 36 -3.05 5.40 -6.49
C GLU A 36 -3.12 3.88 -6.27
N PRO A 37 -4.01 3.16 -6.98
CA PRO A 37 -4.03 1.70 -6.92
C PRO A 37 -2.70 1.08 -7.34
N ALA A 38 -2.41 -0.13 -6.84
CA ALA A 38 -1.19 -0.88 -7.19
C ALA A 38 -1.02 -1.06 -8.70
N LEU A 39 -2.12 -1.23 -9.44
CA LEU A 39 -2.11 -1.38 -10.90
C LEU A 39 -1.46 -0.18 -11.61
N ALA A 40 -1.76 1.05 -11.18
CA ALA A 40 -1.19 2.26 -11.78
C ALA A 40 0.34 2.32 -11.57
N TRP A 41 0.82 1.86 -10.42
CA TRP A 41 2.25 1.71 -10.15
C TRP A 41 2.90 0.63 -11.00
N TRP A 42 2.22 -0.50 -11.21
CA TRP A 42 2.70 -1.56 -12.10
C TRP A 42 2.84 -1.11 -13.53
N GLU A 43 1.86 -0.38 -14.07
CA GLU A 43 1.94 0.19 -15.41
C GLU A 43 3.17 1.10 -15.58
N ARG A 44 3.54 1.83 -14.54
CA ARG A 44 4.75 2.69 -14.55
C ARG A 44 6.03 1.87 -14.48
N LEU A 45 6.07 0.86 -13.62
CA LEU A 45 7.22 -0.06 -13.50
C LEU A 45 7.47 -0.79 -14.82
N GLN A 46 6.42 -1.32 -15.46
CA GLN A 46 6.52 -1.98 -16.77
C GLN A 46 7.03 -1.03 -17.85
N ARG A 47 6.51 0.20 -17.92
CA ARG A 47 7.02 1.24 -18.83
C ARG A 47 8.48 1.60 -18.58
N ALA A 48 8.95 1.46 -17.35
CA ALA A 48 10.35 1.65 -16.97
C ALA A 48 11.23 0.40 -17.20
N GLY A 49 10.69 -0.67 -17.79
CA GLY A 49 11.42 -1.89 -18.11
C GLY A 49 11.55 -2.86 -16.94
N PHE A 50 10.67 -2.80 -15.94
CA PHE A 50 10.63 -3.77 -14.84
C PHE A 50 9.57 -4.85 -15.07
N ALA A 51 9.81 -6.04 -14.52
CA ALA A 51 8.88 -7.15 -14.51
C ALA A 51 8.50 -7.54 -13.05
N PRO A 52 7.29 -8.09 -12.83
CA PRO A 52 6.90 -8.65 -11.55
C PRO A 52 7.87 -9.74 -11.05
N ARG A 53 8.27 -9.65 -9.78
CA ARG A 53 8.97 -10.74 -9.11
C ARG A 53 7.95 -11.74 -8.61
N GLY A 54 7.92 -12.93 -9.20
CA GLY A 54 7.12 -14.05 -8.70
C GLY A 54 7.51 -14.48 -7.27
N GLY A 55 6.68 -15.32 -6.66
CA GLY A 55 6.98 -15.94 -5.37
C GLY A 55 6.60 -15.13 -4.14
N LEU A 56 6.00 -13.94 -4.29
CA LEU A 56 5.45 -13.20 -3.16
C LEU A 56 4.33 -13.93 -2.42
N ALA A 57 3.66 -14.89 -3.07
CA ALA A 57 2.69 -15.78 -2.43
C ALA A 57 3.27 -16.57 -1.24
N ALA A 58 4.58 -16.78 -1.20
CA ALA A 58 5.26 -17.44 -0.10
C ALA A 58 5.43 -16.53 1.14
N VAL A 59 5.13 -15.23 1.01
CA VAL A 59 5.22 -14.28 2.12
C VAL A 59 3.91 -14.30 2.90
N CYS A 60 3.84 -15.16 3.90
CA CYS A 60 2.77 -15.17 4.90
C CYS A 60 3.41 -15.30 6.29
N PRO A 61 3.51 -14.21 7.06
CA PRO A 61 4.05 -14.27 8.42
C PRO A 61 3.12 -15.10 9.33
N ASP A 62 3.69 -15.86 10.25
CA ASP A 62 2.92 -16.73 11.15
C ASP A 62 2.07 -15.93 12.17
N ASP A 63 2.53 -14.74 12.56
CA ASP A 63 1.91 -13.90 13.60
C ASP A 63 1.08 -12.71 13.06
N VAL A 64 0.35 -12.91 11.96
CA VAL A 64 -0.56 -11.88 11.44
C VAL A 64 -1.81 -11.79 12.32
N HIS A 65 -2.18 -10.56 12.71
CA HIS A 65 -3.40 -10.33 13.47
C HIS A 65 -4.64 -10.83 12.69
N PRO A 66 -5.60 -11.56 13.30
CA PRO A 66 -6.68 -12.25 12.59
C PRO A 66 -7.67 -11.34 11.83
N ALA A 67 -7.61 -10.03 12.07
CA ALA A 67 -8.40 -9.06 11.32
C ALA A 67 -7.73 -8.57 10.02
N VAL A 68 -6.46 -8.91 9.82
CA VAL A 68 -5.66 -8.56 8.66
C VAL A 68 -5.67 -9.74 7.70
N GLY A 69 -6.05 -9.49 6.46
CA GLY A 69 -5.96 -10.47 5.38
C GLY A 69 -4.82 -10.14 4.43
N LEU A 70 -4.52 -11.09 3.54
CA LEU A 70 -3.59 -10.91 2.43
C LEU A 70 -4.32 -11.24 1.12
N CYS A 71 -4.15 -10.41 0.10
CA CYS A 71 -4.58 -10.65 -1.27
C CYS A 71 -3.33 -10.76 -2.14
N VAL A 72 -3.08 -11.94 -2.69
CA VAL A 72 -1.86 -12.19 -3.47
C VAL A 72 -2.18 -12.16 -4.96
N GLU A 73 -1.40 -11.37 -5.68
CA GLU A 73 -1.40 -11.30 -7.14
C GLU A 73 0.05 -11.44 -7.64
N GLU A 74 0.27 -11.58 -8.94
CA GLU A 74 1.62 -11.69 -9.47
C GLU A 74 2.44 -10.42 -9.16
N GLY A 75 3.57 -10.58 -8.45
CA GLY A 75 4.41 -9.48 -8.00
C GLY A 75 3.79 -8.55 -6.95
N THR A 76 2.58 -8.79 -6.47
CA THR A 76 1.89 -7.93 -5.49
C THR A 76 1.34 -8.70 -4.31
N VAL A 77 1.47 -8.15 -3.11
CA VAL A 77 0.68 -8.55 -1.94
C VAL A 77 -0.07 -7.34 -1.41
N GLY A 78 -1.40 -7.40 -1.46
CA GLY A 78 -2.29 -6.47 -0.79
C GLY A 78 -2.51 -6.89 0.66
N ILE A 79 -2.28 -5.97 1.60
CA ILE A 79 -2.62 -6.13 3.01
C ILE A 79 -4.02 -5.56 3.21
N THR A 80 -4.94 -6.40 3.69
CA THR A 80 -6.36 -6.07 3.73
C THR A 80 -6.91 -5.94 5.14
N PHE A 81 -7.95 -5.13 5.28
CA PHE A 81 -8.81 -5.09 6.47
C PHE A 81 -10.27 -5.11 6.02
N ARG A 82 -11.03 -6.11 6.48
CA ARG A 82 -12.44 -6.32 6.08
C ARG A 82 -12.66 -6.43 4.56
N GLY A 83 -11.66 -6.94 3.85
CA GLY A 83 -11.71 -7.13 2.40
C GLY A 83 -11.16 -5.96 1.58
N ASP A 84 -11.00 -4.78 2.18
CA ASP A 84 -10.40 -3.62 1.51
C ASP A 84 -8.88 -3.69 1.58
N VAL A 85 -8.21 -3.49 0.45
CA VAL A 85 -6.74 -3.35 0.40
C VAL A 85 -6.36 -1.98 0.94
N LEU A 86 -5.60 -1.94 2.03
CA LEU A 86 -5.12 -0.70 2.64
C LEU A 86 -3.68 -0.36 2.22
N VAL A 87 -2.86 -1.39 2.02
CA VAL A 87 -1.44 -1.25 1.63
C VAL A 87 -1.15 -2.31 0.58
N SER A 88 -0.37 -1.95 -0.43
CA SER A 88 0.15 -2.92 -1.42
C SER A 88 1.67 -2.93 -1.39
N VAL A 89 2.25 -4.13 -1.35
CA VAL A 89 3.69 -4.36 -1.49
C VAL A 89 3.94 -4.93 -2.88
N LEU A 90 4.75 -4.22 -3.67
CA LEU A 90 5.14 -4.65 -5.01
C LEU A 90 6.59 -5.11 -4.98
N ALA A 91 6.88 -6.26 -5.58
CA ALA A 91 8.25 -6.71 -5.80
C ALA A 91 8.51 -6.80 -7.29
N ALA A 92 9.52 -6.06 -7.76
CA ALA A 92 9.89 -5.99 -9.16
C ALA A 92 11.37 -6.36 -9.35
N VAL A 93 11.70 -6.86 -10.53
CA VAL A 93 13.06 -7.08 -11.02
C VAL A 93 13.24 -6.35 -12.35
N PRO A 94 14.47 -5.97 -12.75
CA PRO A 94 14.71 -5.53 -14.11
C PRO A 94 14.18 -6.56 -15.11
N GLY A 95 13.44 -6.12 -16.12
CA GLY A 95 13.01 -6.99 -17.21
C GLY A 95 14.22 -7.46 -17.99
N GLU A 96 14.19 -8.71 -18.45
CA GLU A 96 15.15 -9.19 -19.44
C GLU A 96 14.95 -8.34 -20.69
N GLY A 97 15.94 -7.53 -21.05
CA GLY A 97 15.83 -6.60 -22.17
C GLY A 97 15.46 -7.32 -23.47
N ALA A 98 14.61 -6.68 -24.27
CA ALA A 98 14.49 -6.98 -25.69
C ALA A 98 15.77 -6.58 -26.43
#